data_AF-A0A2W4WSM6-F1
#
_entry.id   AF-A0A2W4WSM6-F1
#
_cell.length_a   1.000
_cell.length_b   1.000
_cell.length_c   1.000
_cell.angle_alpha   90.00
_cell.angle_beta   90.00
_cell.angle_gamma   90.00
#
_symmetry.space_group_name_H-M   'P 1'
#
loop_
_entity.id
_entity.type
_entity.pdbx_description
1 polymer ?
#
loop_
_entity_poly.entity_id
_entity_poly.type
_entity_poly.pdbx_seq_one_letter_code
_entity_poly.pdbx_strand_id
1 'polypeptide(L)'
;MVLFPQNNSSRLLILKKVLYQPLAGLALGLHLLLLIVPFNPSKPAPAESEKPPEEEAVIPVDILNLADVSAPEPPAPSLAKIAPTQPSSQTPNQTQIQSQSSAALPPRSSAAVPNSPSNPQPADPPNQPADGNQLSDGNQPPDGSQPTDNSQPPAYDPGPQRSAFIGNLGNIGLTTYPDRLPQPRFFKRPENAGSFLTNTDPPALVDGADSSVWMDKGVSTVFAQLKSTYEPSGVSFNPLDNYGGEVLYELLDNTGQPFQYVSLVELKGSTLIVNWPERPQ
;
A
#
# COMPACT_ATOMS: atom_id res chain seq x y z
N MET A 1 0.23 5.20 -54.16
CA MET A 1 -0.31 6.46 -53.63
C MET A 1 -0.46 6.28 -52.13
N VAL A 2 0.49 6.78 -51.34
CA VAL A 2 0.62 6.51 -49.91
C VAL A 2 0.24 7.78 -49.15
N LEU A 3 -0.78 7.69 -48.30
CA LEU A 3 -1.25 8.80 -47.46
C LEU A 3 -0.53 8.75 -46.11
N PHE A 4 0.20 9.83 -45.79
CA PHE A 4 0.82 10.01 -44.49
C PHE A 4 -0.18 10.61 -43.48
N PRO A 5 -0.25 10.10 -42.23
CA PRO A 5 -1.09 10.70 -41.19
C PRO A 5 -0.46 12.01 -40.65
N GLN A 6 -1.26 13.08 -40.65
CA GLN A 6 -0.89 14.37 -40.04
C GLN A 6 -0.85 14.26 -38.51
N ASN A 7 0.31 14.60 -37.94
CA ASN A 7 0.58 14.66 -36.51
C ASN A 7 0.03 15.96 -35.91
N ASN A 8 -0.97 15.86 -35.03
CA ASN A 8 -1.65 17.01 -34.38
C ASN A 8 -1.00 17.46 -33.05
N SER A 9 0.20 16.98 -32.72
CA SER A 9 0.81 17.20 -31.39
C SER A 9 1.30 18.63 -31.10
N SER A 10 1.30 19.53 -32.08
CA SER A 10 1.87 20.88 -31.93
C SER A 10 0.95 21.89 -31.25
N ARG A 11 -0.35 21.60 -31.08
CA ARG A 11 -1.31 22.58 -30.53
C ARG A 11 -1.40 22.58 -28.99
N LEU A 12 -1.01 21.50 -28.32
CA LEU A 12 -1.11 21.41 -26.85
C LEU A 12 0.05 22.08 -26.09
N LEU A 13 1.17 22.39 -26.77
CA LEU A 13 2.35 22.99 -26.13
C LEU A 13 2.25 24.52 -25.99
N ILE A 14 1.35 25.19 -26.71
CA ILE A 14 1.26 26.66 -26.71
C ILE A 14 0.37 27.17 -25.58
N LEU A 15 -0.67 26.41 -25.17
CA LEU A 15 -1.57 26.85 -24.09
C LEU A 15 -0.90 26.88 -22.70
N LYS A 16 0.09 26.00 -22.45
CA LYS A 16 0.77 25.95 -21.16
C LYS A 16 1.57 27.23 -20.88
N LYS A 17 2.18 27.86 -21.89
CA LYS A 17 2.99 29.08 -21.69
C LYS A 17 2.18 30.31 -21.30
N VAL A 18 0.90 30.38 -21.65
CA VAL A 18 0.06 31.57 -21.39
C VAL A 18 -0.43 31.63 -19.94
N LEU A 19 -0.48 30.49 -19.23
CA LEU A 19 -1.02 30.44 -17.86
C LEU A 19 0.02 30.63 -16.74
N TYR A 20 1.32 30.39 -17.00
CA TYR A 20 2.34 30.51 -15.94
C TYR A 20 2.71 31.95 -15.56
N GLN A 21 2.61 32.89 -16.51
CA GLN A 21 2.95 34.30 -16.27
C GLN A 21 2.05 35.00 -15.23
N PRO A 22 0.71 34.89 -15.28
CA PRO A 22 -0.13 35.54 -14.27
C PRO A 22 0.06 34.93 -12.87
N LEU A 23 0.31 33.62 -12.79
CA LEU A 23 0.48 32.94 -11.50
C LEU A 23 1.79 33.33 -10.80
N ALA A 24 2.88 33.47 -11.55
CA ALA A 24 4.15 33.96 -11.03
C ALA A 24 4.05 35.42 -10.53
N GLY A 25 3.29 36.27 -11.22
CA GLY A 25 3.03 37.65 -10.78
C GLY A 25 2.27 37.72 -9.46
N LEU A 26 1.28 36.86 -9.26
CA LEU A 26 0.49 36.78 -8.02
C LEU A 26 1.35 36.37 -6.82
N ALA A 27 2.22 35.38 -6.99
CA ALA A 27 3.13 34.91 -5.94
C ALA A 27 4.13 36.01 -5.51
N LEU A 28 4.67 36.75 -6.48
CA LEU A 28 5.59 37.87 -6.20
C LEU A 28 4.87 39.02 -5.48
N GLY A 29 3.64 39.33 -5.90
CA GLY A 29 2.81 40.36 -5.27
C GLY A 29 2.44 40.02 -3.83
N LEU A 30 2.08 38.75 -3.55
CA LEU A 30 1.77 38.30 -2.19
C LEU A 30 3.00 38.38 -1.27
N HIS A 31 4.20 38.05 -1.77
CA HIS A 31 5.44 38.18 -1.01
C HIS A 31 5.75 39.64 -0.66
N LEU A 32 5.55 40.56 -1.60
CA LEU A 32 5.74 41.99 -1.38
C LEU A 32 4.72 42.56 -0.39
N LEU A 33 3.48 42.07 -0.42
CA LEU A 33 2.45 42.42 0.55
C LEU A 33 2.84 41.96 1.97
N LEU A 34 3.37 40.74 2.13
CA LEU A 34 3.82 40.21 3.41
C LEU A 34 5.01 40.99 4.01
N LEU A 35 5.84 41.62 3.17
CA LEU A 35 6.93 42.49 3.62
C LEU A 35 6.43 43.86 4.13
N ILE A 36 5.27 44.34 3.67
CA ILE A 36 4.71 45.63 4.05
C ILE A 36 3.83 45.53 5.30
N VAL A 37 3.26 44.36 5.59
CA VAL A 37 2.47 44.17 6.82
C VAL A 37 3.41 44.20 8.03
N PRO A 38 3.35 45.23 8.89
CA PRO A 38 4.14 45.26 10.10
C PRO A 38 3.57 44.19 11.03
N PHE A 39 4.29 43.07 11.16
CA PHE A 39 4.11 42.16 12.27
C PHE A 39 4.45 42.95 13.54
N ASN A 40 3.45 43.57 14.18
CA ASN A 40 3.61 44.09 15.53
C ASN A 40 3.87 42.89 16.43
N PRO A 41 5.12 42.67 16.91
CA PRO A 41 5.34 41.60 17.86
C PRO A 41 4.59 42.00 19.13
N SER A 42 3.59 41.20 19.50
CA SER A 42 2.91 41.36 20.78
C SER A 42 3.98 41.38 21.88
N LYS A 43 4.09 42.53 22.54
CA LYS A 43 5.04 42.84 23.59
C LYS A 43 5.08 41.68 24.62
N PRO A 44 6.22 41.01 24.83
CA PRO A 44 6.31 39.98 25.87
C PRO A 44 6.09 40.65 27.22
N ALA A 45 5.19 40.07 28.02
CA ALA A 45 4.96 40.49 29.40
C ALA A 45 6.28 40.36 30.19
N PRO A 46 6.64 41.34 31.02
CA PRO A 46 7.90 41.36 31.74
C PRO A 46 7.96 40.20 32.73
N ALA A 47 9.04 39.42 32.65
CA ALA A 47 9.42 38.43 33.62
C ALA A 47 9.73 39.11 34.96
N GLU A 48 8.92 38.83 35.98
CA GLU A 48 9.19 39.18 37.37
C GLU A 48 10.13 38.13 37.97
N SER A 49 11.25 38.59 38.49
CA SER A 49 12.33 37.78 39.04
C SER A 49 12.14 37.51 40.54
N GLU A 50 12.48 36.29 40.95
CA GLU A 50 13.29 35.95 42.13
C GLU A 50 12.65 35.88 43.53
N LYS A 51 12.52 34.64 44.04
CA LYS A 51 12.89 34.26 45.43
C LYS A 51 13.08 32.73 45.57
N PRO A 52 14.20 32.24 46.15
CA PRO A 52 14.40 30.81 46.49
C PRO A 52 14.20 30.57 48.01
N PRO A 53 14.44 29.36 48.55
CA PRO A 53 13.53 28.22 48.63
C PRO A 53 13.16 27.88 50.10
N GLU A 54 11.92 27.48 50.38
CA GLU A 54 11.57 26.90 51.69
C GLU A 54 10.62 25.69 51.51
N GLU A 55 11.15 24.55 51.96
CA GLU A 55 10.53 23.43 52.66
C GLU A 55 9.22 22.77 52.14
N GLU A 56 9.38 21.46 51.90
CA GLU A 56 8.48 20.37 52.28
C GLU A 56 6.96 20.58 52.23
N ALA A 57 6.33 19.97 51.23
CA ALA A 57 5.07 19.25 51.45
C ALA A 57 4.90 18.14 50.40
N VAL A 58 5.09 16.89 50.85
CA VAL A 58 4.64 15.67 50.19
C VAL A 58 3.12 15.71 50.07
N ILE A 59 2.57 15.71 48.85
CA ILE A 59 1.13 15.49 48.59
C ILE A 59 1.00 14.62 47.32
N PRO A 60 0.16 13.57 47.34
CA PRO A 60 0.39 12.33 46.61
C PRO A 60 -0.02 12.38 45.13
N VAL A 61 0.53 11.40 44.42
CA VAL A 61 0.21 10.97 43.06
C VAL A 61 -1.31 10.79 42.92
N ASP A 62 -2.00 11.75 42.30
CA ASP A 62 -3.37 11.59 41.88
C ASP A 62 -3.38 11.05 40.45
N ILE A 63 -3.57 9.74 40.38
CA ILE A 63 -3.81 8.97 39.18
C ILE A 63 -5.13 9.48 38.61
N LEU A 64 -5.06 10.28 37.54
CA LEU A 64 -6.22 10.69 36.76
C LEU A 64 -7.00 9.45 36.33
N ASN A 65 -8.02 9.19 37.13
CA ASN A 65 -9.05 8.19 37.04
C ASN A 65 -9.88 8.46 35.77
N LEU A 66 -9.58 7.76 34.68
CA LEU A 66 -10.34 7.74 33.42
C LEU A 66 -11.57 6.81 33.50
N ALA A 67 -12.15 6.64 34.69
CA ALA A 67 -13.44 6.00 34.84
C ALA A 67 -14.56 7.03 34.62
N ASP A 68 -15.59 6.61 33.89
CA ASP A 68 -16.90 7.25 33.78
C ASP A 68 -17.04 8.48 32.85
N VAL A 69 -16.97 8.24 31.54
CA VAL A 69 -17.89 8.93 30.61
C VAL A 69 -19.08 7.99 30.38
N SER A 70 -20.02 8.08 31.30
CA SER A 70 -21.35 7.49 31.17
C SER A 70 -22.13 8.25 30.10
N ALA A 71 -22.67 7.50 29.13
CA ALA A 71 -23.43 8.03 28.02
C ALA A 71 -24.77 8.63 28.49
N PRO A 72 -25.21 9.78 27.96
CA PRO A 72 -26.58 10.24 28.17
C PRO A 72 -27.58 9.35 27.41
N GLU A 73 -28.60 8.90 28.13
CA GLU A 73 -29.73 8.12 27.64
C GLU A 73 -30.51 8.87 26.54
N PRO A 74 -30.82 8.24 25.39
CA PRO A 74 -31.62 8.87 24.35
C PRO A 74 -33.09 9.01 24.79
N PRO A 75 -33.75 10.17 24.57
CA PRO A 75 -35.15 10.32 24.91
C PRO A 75 -36.05 9.42 24.04
N ALA A 76 -37.04 8.81 24.70
CA ALA A 76 -38.02 7.90 24.13
C ALA A 76 -38.86 8.53 22.99
N PRO A 77 -39.36 7.72 22.04
CA PRO A 77 -40.12 8.19 20.88
C PRO A 77 -41.53 8.67 21.27
N SER A 78 -41.85 9.92 20.89
CA SER A 78 -43.20 10.47 21.01
C SER A 78 -44.10 9.91 19.88
N LEU A 79 -45.12 9.14 20.28
CA LEU A 79 -46.23 8.71 19.44
C LEU A 79 -47.33 9.79 19.43
N ALA A 80 -47.49 10.49 18.30
CA ALA A 80 -48.72 11.17 17.89
C ALA A 80 -48.75 11.23 16.35
N LYS A 81 -49.40 10.27 15.67
CA LYS A 81 -50.81 10.21 15.26
C LYS A 81 -51.28 11.33 14.28
N ILE A 82 -51.02 11.08 12.99
CA ILE A 82 -51.88 11.20 11.77
C ILE A 82 -52.45 12.59 11.35
N ALA A 83 -52.09 13.06 10.15
CA ALA A 83 -53.02 13.35 9.02
C ALA A 83 -52.28 13.65 7.70
N PRO A 84 -52.88 13.36 6.52
CA PRO A 84 -52.17 13.19 5.25
C PRO A 84 -52.10 14.48 4.42
N THR A 85 -51.03 14.64 3.63
CA THR A 85 -50.99 15.65 2.57
C THR A 85 -50.44 15.04 1.27
N GLN A 86 -51.09 15.42 0.18
CA GLN A 86 -51.11 14.80 -1.15
C GLN A 86 -49.76 14.58 -1.83
N PRO A 87 -49.67 13.60 -2.76
CA PRO A 87 -48.53 13.46 -3.65
C PRO A 87 -48.59 14.50 -4.78
N SER A 88 -47.58 15.36 -4.86
CA SER A 88 -47.28 16.11 -6.08
C SER A 88 -46.21 15.37 -6.88
N SER A 89 -46.65 14.77 -7.97
CA SER A 89 -45.83 14.22 -9.04
C SER A 89 -45.01 15.34 -9.69
N GLN A 90 -43.70 15.35 -9.49
CA GLN A 90 -42.77 16.00 -10.41
C GLN A 90 -41.57 15.11 -10.70
N THR A 91 -41.50 14.80 -11.98
CA THR A 91 -40.60 13.92 -12.73
C THR A 91 -39.18 14.48 -12.78
N PRO A 92 -38.13 13.68 -12.54
CA PRO A 92 -36.82 13.94 -13.12
C PRO A 92 -36.71 13.21 -14.46
N ASN A 93 -36.49 14.00 -15.52
CA ASN A 93 -36.09 13.56 -16.85
C ASN A 93 -34.97 12.51 -16.77
N GLN A 94 -35.29 11.28 -17.17
CA GLN A 94 -34.28 10.36 -17.72
C GLN A 94 -34.07 10.73 -19.18
N THR A 95 -32.90 11.28 -19.50
CA THR A 95 -32.44 11.34 -20.89
C THR A 95 -32.05 9.93 -21.32
N GLN A 96 -32.99 9.33 -22.04
CA GLN A 96 -32.83 8.21 -22.94
C GLN A 96 -31.73 8.53 -23.97
N ILE A 97 -30.67 7.72 -24.04
CA ILE A 97 -29.95 7.53 -25.30
C ILE A 97 -30.08 6.05 -25.67
N GLN A 98 -30.59 5.88 -26.88
CA GLN A 98 -31.03 4.67 -27.54
C GLN A 98 -29.92 3.66 -27.82
N SER A 99 -30.34 2.40 -27.73
CA SER A 99 -29.73 1.18 -28.23
C SER A 99 -29.56 1.16 -29.76
N GLN A 100 -28.46 0.58 -30.24
CA GLN A 100 -28.37 -0.18 -31.51
C GLN A 100 -27.52 -1.42 -31.21
N SER A 101 -28.13 -2.59 -31.00
CA SER A 101 -28.51 -3.61 -32.00
C SER A 101 -27.33 -4.43 -32.56
N SER A 102 -27.24 -5.64 -32.02
CA SER A 102 -26.81 -6.93 -32.57
C SER A 102 -26.02 -7.02 -33.88
N ALA A 103 -24.88 -7.72 -33.83
CA ALA A 103 -24.45 -8.63 -34.88
C ALA A 103 -23.60 -9.80 -34.33
N ALA A 104 -24.19 -11.00 -34.46
CA ALA A 104 -23.60 -12.31 -34.80
C ALA A 104 -22.21 -12.74 -34.27
N LEU A 105 -22.23 -13.86 -33.54
CA LEU A 105 -21.16 -14.84 -33.43
C LEU A 105 -20.62 -15.29 -34.80
N PRO A 106 -19.32 -15.63 -34.87
CA PRO A 106 -18.89 -16.88 -35.48
C PRO A 106 -18.15 -17.82 -34.49
N PRO A 107 -18.02 -19.12 -34.82
CA PRO A 107 -17.74 -20.19 -33.86
C PRO A 107 -16.25 -20.46 -33.63
N ARG A 108 -16.00 -21.12 -32.49
CA ARG A 108 -14.88 -21.98 -32.08
C ARG A 108 -13.67 -22.11 -33.04
N SER A 109 -12.48 -21.90 -32.47
CA SER A 109 -11.33 -22.77 -32.73
C SER A 109 -10.55 -23.01 -31.45
N SER A 110 -10.71 -24.22 -30.91
CA SER A 110 -9.73 -24.89 -30.07
C SER A 110 -8.50 -25.19 -30.92
N ALA A 111 -7.32 -24.79 -30.47
CA ALA A 111 -6.08 -25.43 -30.89
C ALA A 111 -4.99 -25.24 -29.83
N ALA A 112 -4.55 -26.40 -29.33
CA ALA A 112 -3.19 -26.71 -28.88
C ALA A 112 -2.59 -25.89 -27.74
N VAL A 113 -2.75 -26.46 -26.54
CA VAL A 113 -1.74 -26.44 -25.47
C VAL A 113 -0.44 -27.07 -26.02
N PRO A 114 0.71 -26.37 -26.00
CA PRO A 114 2.01 -27.01 -26.11
C PRO A 114 2.49 -27.40 -24.72
N ASN A 115 2.78 -28.69 -24.60
CA ASN A 115 3.29 -29.40 -23.43
C ASN A 115 4.41 -28.65 -22.68
N SER A 116 4.24 -28.48 -21.38
CA SER A 116 5.34 -28.27 -20.43
C SER A 116 6.26 -29.50 -20.43
N PRO A 117 7.57 -29.36 -20.64
CA PRO A 117 8.51 -30.45 -20.35
C PRO A 117 8.59 -30.68 -18.84
N SER A 118 8.36 -31.94 -18.47
CA SER A 118 8.43 -32.45 -17.10
C SER A 118 9.78 -32.16 -16.46
N ASN A 119 9.72 -31.60 -15.25
CA ASN A 119 10.85 -31.50 -14.33
C ASN A 119 11.29 -32.92 -13.94
N PRO A 120 12.59 -33.28 -14.03
CA PRO A 120 13.08 -34.57 -13.55
C PRO A 120 13.08 -34.59 -12.02
N GLN A 121 12.32 -35.53 -11.48
CA GLN A 121 12.33 -36.00 -10.10
C GLN A 121 13.78 -36.35 -9.67
N PRO A 122 14.27 -35.85 -8.52
CA PRO A 122 15.51 -36.35 -7.93
C PRO A 122 15.35 -37.82 -7.54
N ALA A 123 16.33 -38.63 -7.92
CA ALA A 123 16.39 -40.06 -7.63
C ALA A 123 16.44 -40.34 -6.12
N ASP A 124 15.65 -41.32 -5.68
CA ASP A 124 15.82 -41.98 -4.40
C ASP A 124 17.24 -42.56 -4.26
N PRO A 125 17.87 -42.48 -3.08
CA PRO A 125 19.13 -43.17 -2.83
C PRO A 125 18.92 -44.70 -2.76
N PRO A 126 19.87 -45.51 -3.27
CA PRO A 126 19.73 -46.96 -3.32
C PRO A 126 19.95 -47.62 -1.95
N ASN A 127 19.10 -48.62 -1.69
CA ASN A 127 19.32 -49.82 -0.88
C ASN A 127 20.68 -49.92 -0.15
N GLN A 128 20.62 -49.84 1.18
CA GLN A 128 21.57 -50.56 2.04
C GLN A 128 21.09 -52.01 2.25
N PRO A 129 21.97 -53.01 2.23
CA PRO A 129 21.61 -54.39 2.50
C PRO A 129 21.31 -54.61 3.98
N ALA A 130 20.31 -55.46 4.21
CA ALA A 130 20.01 -56.04 5.51
C ALA A 130 21.18 -56.91 6.00
N ASP A 131 21.56 -56.72 7.25
CA ASP A 131 22.20 -57.76 8.06
C ASP A 131 21.51 -57.84 9.42
N GLY A 132 21.18 -59.07 9.79
CA GLY A 132 20.14 -59.40 10.75
C GLY A 132 20.53 -59.42 12.23
N ASN A 133 19.48 -59.50 13.06
CA ASN A 133 19.39 -60.29 14.29
C ASN A 133 17.94 -60.17 14.78
N GLN A 134 17.11 -61.21 14.66
CA GLN A 134 16.82 -62.18 15.74
C GLN A 134 16.40 -61.52 17.07
N LEU A 135 15.11 -61.58 17.41
CA LEU A 135 14.54 -62.54 18.36
C LEU A 135 13.06 -62.21 18.60
N SER A 136 12.21 -63.20 18.32
CA SER A 136 10.82 -63.23 18.76
C SER A 136 10.78 -63.50 20.25
N ASP A 137 10.10 -62.65 21.02
CA ASP A 137 9.45 -63.09 22.27
C ASP A 137 8.43 -62.07 22.78
N GLY A 138 7.30 -62.60 23.26
CA GLY A 138 6.55 -62.01 24.37
C GLY A 138 5.34 -61.14 24.04
N ASN A 139 4.16 -61.73 24.20
CA ASN A 139 2.87 -61.09 24.54
C ASN A 139 2.97 -59.62 25.02
N GLN A 140 2.55 -58.68 24.19
CA GLN A 140 2.16 -57.34 24.61
C GLN A 140 0.67 -57.19 24.32
N PRO A 141 -0.15 -56.72 25.29
CA PRO A 141 -1.58 -56.49 25.04
C PRO A 141 -1.73 -55.49 23.88
N PRO A 142 -2.86 -55.48 23.16
CA PRO A 142 -3.09 -54.50 22.11
C PRO A 142 -3.08 -53.11 22.76
N ASP A 143 -1.93 -52.44 22.70
CA ASP A 143 -1.79 -51.06 23.09
C ASP A 143 -2.77 -50.30 22.23
N GLY A 144 -3.77 -49.72 22.88
CA GLY A 144 -4.81 -48.96 22.23
C GLY A 144 -4.13 -47.96 21.31
N SER A 145 -4.38 -48.10 20.02
CA SER A 145 -4.02 -47.11 19.02
C SER A 145 -4.74 -45.82 19.40
N GLN A 146 -4.11 -45.01 20.25
CA GLN A 146 -4.44 -43.61 20.40
C GLN A 146 -4.34 -43.04 18.98
N PRO A 147 -5.40 -42.44 18.45
CA PRO A 147 -5.25 -41.63 17.26
C PRO A 147 -4.27 -40.53 17.67
N THR A 148 -3.04 -40.59 17.16
CA THR A 148 -2.16 -39.44 17.14
C THR A 148 -2.83 -38.43 16.23
N ASP A 149 -3.74 -37.65 16.81
CA ASP A 149 -4.33 -36.46 16.21
C ASP A 149 -3.22 -35.40 16.13
N ASN A 150 -2.22 -35.70 15.30
CA ASN A 150 -1.08 -34.85 14.98
C ASN A 150 -1.54 -33.82 13.94
N SER A 151 -2.70 -33.21 14.21
CA SER A 151 -3.29 -32.15 13.42
C SER A 151 -2.58 -30.84 13.78
N GLN A 152 -1.28 -30.76 13.47
CA GLN A 152 -0.58 -29.50 13.48
C GLN A 152 -1.27 -28.59 12.45
N PRO A 153 -1.66 -27.36 12.82
CA PRO A 153 -2.26 -26.44 11.87
C PRO A 153 -1.32 -26.26 10.67
N PRO A 154 -1.88 -26.09 9.45
CA PRO A 154 -1.06 -25.87 8.26
C PRO A 154 -0.15 -24.66 8.50
N ALA A 155 1.09 -24.77 8.00
CA ALA A 155 2.01 -23.64 8.02
C ALA A 155 1.38 -22.44 7.30
N TYR A 156 1.60 -21.25 7.84
CA TYR A 156 1.14 -20.01 7.22
C TYR A 156 1.76 -19.82 5.83
N ASP A 157 0.92 -19.56 4.82
CA ASP A 157 1.34 -19.29 3.45
C ASP A 157 0.95 -17.84 3.06
N PRO A 158 1.94 -16.92 2.96
CA PRO A 158 1.67 -15.52 2.59
C PRO A 158 1.41 -15.32 1.09
N GLY A 159 1.59 -16.33 0.25
CA GLY A 159 1.53 -16.24 -1.22
C GLY A 159 0.24 -15.58 -1.75
N PRO A 160 -0.96 -16.03 -1.35
CA PRO A 160 -2.21 -15.45 -1.84
C PRO A 160 -2.38 -13.97 -1.49
N GLN A 161 -2.05 -13.59 -0.25
CA GLN A 161 -2.15 -12.20 0.23
C GLN A 161 -1.14 -11.31 -0.49
N ARG A 162 0.08 -11.80 -0.68
CA ARG A 162 1.13 -11.14 -1.46
C ARG A 162 0.71 -10.87 -2.90
N SER A 163 0.23 -11.89 -3.61
CA SER A 163 -0.24 -11.74 -4.99
C SER A 163 -1.41 -10.76 -5.09
N ALA A 164 -2.34 -10.78 -4.13
CA ALA A 164 -3.45 -9.84 -4.09
C ALA A 164 -2.98 -8.39 -3.85
N PHE A 165 -2.02 -8.18 -2.94
CA PHE A 165 -1.43 -6.87 -2.71
C PHE A 165 -0.74 -6.32 -3.97
N ILE A 166 0.18 -7.10 -4.56
CA ILE A 166 0.93 -6.70 -5.76
C ILE A 166 -0.01 -6.42 -6.93
N GLY A 167 -1.00 -7.30 -7.17
CA GLY A 167 -1.98 -7.14 -8.24
C GLY A 167 -2.85 -5.88 -8.11
N ASN A 168 -3.03 -5.36 -6.89
CA ASN A 168 -3.85 -4.19 -6.62
C ASN A 168 -3.05 -2.87 -6.55
N LEU A 169 -1.71 -2.91 -6.49
CA LEU A 169 -0.88 -1.70 -6.44
C LEU A 169 -1.11 -0.74 -7.63
N GLY A 170 -1.46 -1.28 -8.81
CA GLY A 170 -1.81 -0.48 -9.98
C GLY A 170 -3.13 0.29 -9.86
N ASN A 171 -4.00 -0.10 -8.92
CA ASN A 171 -5.37 0.37 -8.81
C ASN A 171 -5.61 1.29 -7.59
N ILE A 172 -4.57 1.71 -6.88
CA ILE A 172 -4.71 2.54 -5.66
C ILE A 172 -5.11 4.00 -5.96
N GLY A 173 -5.56 4.32 -7.17
CA GLY A 173 -5.99 5.67 -7.56
C GLY A 173 -4.85 6.64 -7.91
N LEU A 174 -3.62 6.14 -8.10
CA LEU A 174 -2.48 6.92 -8.55
C LEU A 174 -2.09 6.57 -9.99
N THR A 175 -1.45 7.51 -10.69
CA THR A 175 -0.98 7.24 -12.05
C THR A 175 0.30 6.42 -11.96
N THR A 176 0.29 5.26 -12.60
CA THR A 176 1.44 4.36 -12.67
C THR A 176 2.12 4.46 -14.03
N TYR A 177 3.41 4.16 -14.07
CA TYR A 177 4.18 3.97 -15.29
C TYR A 177 4.43 2.47 -15.48
N PRO A 178 3.48 1.73 -16.09
CA PRO A 178 3.64 0.29 -16.27
C PRO A 178 4.83 -0.01 -17.18
N ASP A 179 5.45 -1.17 -16.95
CA ASP A 179 6.53 -1.74 -17.77
C ASP A 179 7.78 -0.84 -17.91
N ARG A 180 7.96 0.12 -17.00
CA ARG A 180 9.11 1.03 -17.01
C ARG A 180 9.71 1.18 -15.64
N LEU A 181 10.96 0.73 -15.52
CA LEU A 181 11.80 1.06 -14.38
C LEU A 181 12.44 2.44 -14.59
N PRO A 182 12.51 3.28 -13.55
CA PRO A 182 13.17 4.57 -13.64
C PRO A 182 14.67 4.37 -13.82
N GLN A 183 15.28 5.20 -14.67
CA GLN A 183 16.74 5.30 -14.77
C GLN A 183 17.33 5.83 -13.45
N PRO A 184 18.55 5.40 -13.04
CA PRO A 184 19.19 5.85 -11.79
C PRO A 184 19.23 7.37 -11.58
N ARG A 185 19.33 8.15 -12.67
CA ARG A 185 19.31 9.63 -12.64
C ARG A 185 18.02 10.25 -12.09
N PHE A 186 16.92 9.50 -12.05
CA PHE A 186 15.65 9.95 -11.48
C PHE A 186 15.58 9.79 -9.97
N PHE A 187 16.46 8.99 -9.36
CA PHE A 187 16.52 8.86 -7.91
C PHE A 187 16.92 10.20 -7.30
N LYS A 188 16.39 10.49 -6.12
CA LYS A 188 16.80 11.68 -5.36
C LYS A 188 18.26 11.57 -4.93
N ARG A 189 18.70 10.35 -4.59
CA ARG A 189 20.08 9.95 -4.29
C ARG A 189 20.54 8.89 -5.31
N PRO A 190 21.12 9.30 -6.46
CA PRO A 190 21.50 8.36 -7.52
C PRO A 190 22.45 7.24 -7.06
N GLU A 191 23.30 7.51 -6.07
CA GLU A 191 24.22 6.56 -5.44
C GLU A 191 23.50 5.37 -4.77
N ASN A 192 22.24 5.54 -4.37
CA ASN A 192 21.45 4.49 -3.73
C ASN A 192 20.72 3.59 -4.74
N ALA A 193 20.66 3.97 -6.01
CA ALA A 193 19.89 3.26 -7.03
C ALA A 193 20.32 1.80 -7.19
N GLY A 194 21.60 1.50 -6.98
CA GLY A 194 22.16 0.15 -7.05
C GLY A 194 21.59 -0.85 -6.03
N SER A 195 20.91 -0.36 -4.98
CA SER A 195 20.24 -1.22 -3.98
C SER A 195 18.89 -1.75 -4.48
N PHE A 196 18.33 -1.14 -5.53
CA PHE A 196 16.99 -1.41 -6.03
C PHE A 196 16.99 -1.85 -7.49
N LEU A 197 17.93 -1.31 -8.28
CA LEU A 197 18.05 -1.55 -9.71
C LEU A 197 19.47 -1.98 -10.10
N THR A 198 19.56 -2.87 -11.08
CA THR A 198 20.82 -3.20 -11.74
C THR A 198 21.31 -2.03 -12.59
N ASN A 199 22.63 -1.91 -12.74
CA ASN A 199 23.25 -0.92 -13.61
C ASN A 199 23.30 -1.40 -15.08
N THR A 200 22.16 -1.82 -15.62
CA THR A 200 21.99 -2.27 -17.01
C THR A 200 21.13 -1.28 -17.79
N ASP A 201 21.17 -1.36 -19.13
CA ASP A 201 20.26 -0.62 -20.00
C ASP A 201 19.51 -1.61 -20.91
N PRO A 202 18.20 -1.85 -20.70
CA PRO A 202 17.35 -1.22 -19.69
C PRO A 202 17.68 -1.66 -18.25
N PRO A 203 17.36 -0.84 -17.24
CA PRO A 203 17.52 -1.23 -15.84
C PRO A 203 16.58 -2.40 -15.53
N ALA A 204 17.03 -3.30 -14.66
CA ALA A 204 16.24 -4.39 -14.09
C ALA A 204 16.20 -4.25 -12.57
N LEU A 205 15.30 -4.98 -11.90
CA LEU A 205 15.31 -5.08 -10.44
C LEU A 205 16.53 -5.89 -9.98
N VAL A 206 17.05 -5.58 -8.79
CA VAL A 206 18.09 -6.41 -8.16
C VAL A 206 17.53 -7.77 -7.74
N ASP A 207 18.43 -8.75 -7.58
CA ASP A 207 18.06 -10.08 -7.10
C ASP A 207 17.35 -10.00 -5.75
N GLY A 208 16.31 -10.83 -5.59
CA GLY A 208 15.47 -10.87 -4.40
C GLY A 208 14.27 -9.92 -4.44
N ALA A 209 14.25 -8.89 -5.30
CA ALA A 209 13.04 -8.11 -5.53
C ALA A 209 12.07 -8.89 -6.44
N ASP A 210 10.80 -8.97 -6.05
CA ASP A 210 9.77 -9.71 -6.78
C ASP A 210 9.11 -8.83 -7.86
N SER A 211 8.76 -7.60 -7.49
CA SER A 211 8.11 -6.67 -8.41
C SER A 211 8.35 -5.22 -8.02
N SER A 212 7.96 -4.31 -8.90
CA SER A 212 7.98 -2.88 -8.59
C SER A 212 6.89 -2.12 -9.33
N VAL A 213 6.52 -0.96 -8.79
CA VAL A 213 5.54 -0.05 -9.41
C VAL A 213 6.06 1.37 -9.29
N TRP A 214 6.23 2.04 -10.43
CA TRP A 214 6.59 3.46 -10.48
C TRP A 214 5.34 4.33 -10.51
N MET A 215 5.21 5.25 -9.55
CA MET A 215 4.07 6.15 -9.37
C MET A 215 4.48 7.62 -9.53
N ASP A 216 3.59 8.43 -10.08
CA ASP A 216 3.82 9.85 -10.38
C ASP A 216 3.84 10.80 -9.17
N LYS A 217 3.59 10.28 -7.96
CA LYS A 217 3.54 11.06 -6.71
C LYS A 217 4.74 10.78 -5.82
N GLY A 218 5.05 11.71 -4.92
CA GLY A 218 6.08 11.54 -3.89
C GLY A 218 5.69 10.57 -2.78
N VAL A 219 6.68 10.14 -2.00
CA VAL A 219 6.57 9.05 -1.02
C VAL A 219 5.46 9.27 0.00
N SER A 220 5.30 10.49 0.52
CA SER A 220 4.27 10.80 1.52
C SER A 220 2.85 10.60 0.99
N THR A 221 2.57 11.03 -0.24
CA THR A 221 1.26 10.85 -0.89
C THR A 221 1.02 9.38 -1.23
N VAL A 222 2.03 8.69 -1.77
CA VAL A 222 1.94 7.26 -2.08
C VAL A 222 1.68 6.46 -0.81
N PHE A 223 2.43 6.72 0.26
CA PHE A 223 2.26 6.02 1.53
C PHE A 223 0.88 6.28 2.15
N ALA A 224 0.42 7.53 2.18
CA ALA A 224 -0.93 7.85 2.66
C ALA A 224 -2.01 7.11 1.85
N GLN A 225 -1.83 7.01 0.53
CA GLN A 225 -2.74 6.27 -0.34
C GLN A 225 -2.70 4.76 -0.05
N LEU A 226 -1.52 4.15 0.08
CA LEU A 226 -1.36 2.75 0.47
C LEU A 226 -2.07 2.45 1.79
N LYS A 227 -1.85 3.29 2.82
CA LYS A 227 -2.51 3.15 4.11
C LYS A 227 -4.03 3.20 3.98
N SER A 228 -4.55 4.26 3.34
CA SER A 228 -6.01 4.41 3.17
C SER A 228 -6.66 3.30 2.35
N THR A 229 -5.94 2.68 1.42
CA THR A 229 -6.44 1.56 0.62
C THR A 229 -6.39 0.23 1.37
N TYR A 230 -5.32 -0.06 2.10
CA TYR A 230 -5.06 -1.40 2.64
C TYR A 230 -5.30 -1.55 4.16
N GLU A 231 -5.15 -0.50 4.97
CA GLU A 231 -5.43 -0.58 6.42
C GLU A 231 -6.88 -1.00 6.75
N PRO A 232 -7.93 -0.54 6.01
CA PRO A 232 -9.29 -1.03 6.25
C PRO A 232 -9.47 -2.53 6.01
N SER A 233 -8.56 -3.16 5.24
CA SER A 233 -8.54 -4.60 5.01
C SER A 233 -7.70 -5.37 6.05
N GLY A 234 -7.21 -4.68 7.08
CA GLY A 234 -6.40 -5.26 8.16
C GLY A 234 -4.91 -5.37 7.85
N VAL A 235 -4.42 -4.77 6.76
CA VAL A 235 -2.97 -4.71 6.48
C VAL A 235 -2.36 -3.58 7.30
N SER A 236 -1.31 -3.86 8.06
CA SER A 236 -0.54 -2.84 8.77
C SER A 236 0.85 -2.65 8.15
N PHE A 237 1.35 -1.42 8.19
CA PHE A 237 2.66 -1.05 7.65
C PHE A 237 3.60 -0.72 8.81
N ASN A 238 4.50 -1.64 9.14
CA ASN A 238 5.47 -1.50 10.21
C ASN A 238 6.82 -1.01 9.63
N PRO A 239 7.30 0.21 9.96
CA PRO A 239 8.60 0.67 9.49
C PRO A 239 9.72 -0.14 10.13
N LEU A 240 10.65 -0.61 9.30
CA LEU A 240 11.89 -1.29 9.70
C LEU A 240 13.09 -0.35 9.49
N ASP A 241 14.29 -0.93 9.54
CA ASP A 241 15.55 -0.27 9.22
C ASP A 241 15.59 0.22 7.77
N ASN A 242 16.42 1.22 7.52
CA ASN A 242 16.63 1.73 6.16
C ASN A 242 17.36 0.69 5.30
N TYR A 243 16.85 0.44 4.10
CA TYR A 243 17.50 -0.35 3.07
C TYR A 243 17.77 0.54 1.85
N GLY A 244 19.00 0.57 1.35
CA GLY A 244 19.38 1.49 0.27
C GLY A 244 19.17 2.98 0.62
N GLY A 245 19.21 3.32 1.90
CA GLY A 245 18.96 4.67 2.41
C GLY A 245 17.49 5.12 2.40
N GLU A 246 16.56 4.25 2.03
CA GLU A 246 15.11 4.49 2.05
C GLU A 246 14.45 3.61 3.12
N VAL A 247 13.28 4.03 3.62
CA VAL A 247 12.56 3.27 4.66
C VAL A 247 12.01 1.97 4.07
N LEU A 248 12.33 0.85 4.71
CA LEU A 248 11.72 -0.44 4.44
C LEU A 248 10.48 -0.61 5.34
N TYR A 249 9.38 -1.07 4.78
CA TYR A 249 8.18 -1.41 5.53
C TYR A 249 7.96 -2.92 5.49
N GLU A 250 7.66 -3.50 6.64
CA GLU A 250 7.10 -4.83 6.78
C GLU A 250 5.58 -4.71 6.79
N LEU A 251 4.91 -5.48 5.93
CA LEU A 251 3.46 -5.53 5.84
C LEU A 251 2.98 -6.76 6.60
N LEU A 252 2.18 -6.52 7.63
CA LEU A 252 1.54 -7.56 8.44
C LEU A 252 0.07 -7.66 8.07
N ASP A 253 -0.47 -8.88 8.08
CA ASP A 253 -1.89 -9.11 7.93
C ASP A 253 -2.68 -8.82 9.23
N ASN A 254 -3.99 -9.10 9.21
CA ASN A 254 -4.88 -8.90 10.34
C ASN A 254 -4.58 -9.82 11.55
N THR A 255 -3.74 -10.83 11.37
CA THR A 255 -3.24 -11.72 12.42
C THR A 255 -1.87 -11.29 12.95
N GLY A 256 -1.28 -10.25 12.37
CA GLY A 256 0.06 -9.76 12.71
C GLY A 256 1.20 -10.56 12.07
N GLN A 257 0.91 -11.43 11.10
CA GLN A 257 1.94 -12.21 10.41
C GLN A 257 2.49 -11.43 9.21
N PRO A 258 3.83 -11.39 9.01
CA PRO A 258 4.42 -10.70 7.88
C PRO A 258 4.19 -11.48 6.59
N PHE A 259 3.69 -10.81 5.56
CA PHE A 259 3.47 -11.43 4.24
C PHE A 259 4.28 -10.79 3.11
N GLN A 260 4.80 -9.58 3.31
CA GLN A 260 5.48 -8.80 2.28
C GLN A 260 6.37 -7.71 2.89
N TYR A 261 7.48 -7.36 2.21
CA TYR A 261 8.25 -6.15 2.53
C TYR A 261 8.21 -5.18 1.36
N VAL A 262 8.19 -3.88 1.65
CA VAL A 262 8.05 -2.82 0.65
C VAL A 262 9.04 -1.70 0.92
N SER A 263 9.87 -1.36 -0.07
CA SER A 263 10.67 -0.13 -0.05
C SER A 263 9.94 0.96 -0.82
N LEU A 264 9.78 2.14 -0.20
CA LEU A 264 9.25 3.32 -0.87
C LEU A 264 10.39 4.24 -1.25
N VAL A 265 10.86 4.12 -2.49
CA VAL A 265 12.06 4.79 -2.97
C VAL A 265 11.73 6.18 -3.50
N GLU A 266 12.33 7.21 -2.91
CA GLU A 266 12.11 8.59 -3.31
C GLU A 266 12.83 8.93 -4.63
N LEU A 267 12.06 9.30 -5.64
CA LEU A 267 12.54 9.83 -6.91
C LEU A 267 12.29 11.33 -7.00
N LYS A 268 12.81 11.98 -8.04
CA LYS A 268 12.60 13.39 -8.34
C LYS A 268 11.13 13.65 -8.73
N GLY A 269 10.28 13.86 -7.71
CA GLY A 269 8.85 14.14 -7.83
C GLY A 269 7.97 12.91 -8.04
N SER A 270 8.51 11.70 -7.89
CA SER A 270 7.78 10.43 -8.05
C SER A 270 8.28 9.41 -7.02
N THR A 271 7.69 8.22 -7.00
CA THR A 271 8.08 7.13 -6.07
C THR A 271 8.17 5.83 -6.82
N LEU A 272 9.21 5.04 -6.56
CA LEU A 272 9.27 3.65 -6.95
C LEU A 272 8.93 2.79 -5.73
N ILE A 273 7.87 2.00 -5.83
CA ILE A 273 7.56 0.95 -4.86
C ILE A 273 8.33 -0.29 -5.30
N VAL A 274 9.16 -0.85 -4.43
CA VAL A 274 9.85 -2.14 -4.66
C VAL A 274 9.33 -3.15 -3.66
N ASN A 275 8.87 -4.29 -4.16
CA ASN A 275 8.26 -5.37 -3.38
C ASN A 275 9.28 -6.50 -3.19
N TRP A 276 9.51 -6.90 -1.95
CA TRP A 276 10.40 -7.99 -1.57
C TRP A 276 9.62 -9.12 -0.88
N PRO A 277 9.80 -10.38 -1.32
CA PRO A 277 9.16 -11.54 -0.72
C PRO A 277 9.71 -11.86 0.68
N GLU A 278 10.95 -11.44 0.93
CA GLU A 278 11.71 -11.61 2.17
C GLU A 278 12.41 -10.29 2.52
N ARG A 279 12.94 -10.18 3.74
CA ARG A 279 13.69 -9.00 4.16
C ARG A 279 15.01 -8.89 3.36
N PRO A 280 15.22 -7.83 2.57
CA PRO A 280 16.47 -7.64 1.84
C PRO A 280 17.64 -7.40 2.80
N GLN A 281 18.84 -7.86 2.41
CA GLN A 281 20.08 -7.82 3.21
C GLN A 281 21.05 -6.76 2.69
#